data_AF-A0A931IUD8-F1
#
_entry.id   AF-A0A931IUD8-F1
#
_cell.length_a   1.000
_cell.length_b   1.000
_cell.length_c   1.000
_cell.angle_alpha   90.00
_cell.angle_beta   90.00
_cell.angle_gamma   90.00
#
_symmetry.space_group_name_H-M   'P 1'
#
loop_
_entity.id
_entity.type
_entity.pdbx_description
1 polymer ?
#
loop_
_entity_poly.entity_id
_entity_poly.type
_entity_poly.pdbx_seq_one_letter_code
_entity_poly.pdbx_strand_id
1 'polypeptide(L)'
;MRTYPYLDEQGNLRSFEISALLGRRLARRIAASCPGVEILPCSLRKDLFCEFRIGPERYGIEEPFGDNSRYCIAPLDPDQRASLAQLERHFGASRLGHFWAFAMKVLLVTVLLVVVLPPIARVFDQDRCLDRGGQWMEAARACRLEGVGGSV
;
A
#
# COMPACT_ATOMS: atom_id res chain seq x y z
N MET A 1 6.17 9.43 -5.61
CA MET A 1 5.67 9.38 -7.01
C MET A 1 6.50 10.32 -7.88
N ARG A 2 6.24 10.48 -9.18
CA ARG A 2 6.83 11.61 -9.93
C ARG A 2 6.00 12.86 -9.64
N THR A 3 6.67 13.87 -9.09
CA THR A 3 6.15 15.23 -8.90
C THR A 3 6.62 16.08 -10.08
N TYR A 4 5.85 17.11 -10.41
CA TYR A 4 6.21 18.09 -11.44
C TYR A 4 6.18 19.48 -10.78
N PRO A 5 7.32 19.99 -10.30
CA PRO A 5 7.37 21.28 -9.64
C PRO A 5 7.09 22.41 -10.63
N TYR A 6 6.34 23.41 -10.18
CA TYR A 6 6.13 24.68 -10.87
C TYR A 6 6.89 25.77 -10.10
N LEU A 7 7.93 26.31 -10.73
CA LEU A 7 8.81 27.31 -10.14
C LEU A 7 8.45 28.71 -10.64
N ASP A 8 8.63 29.73 -9.81
CA ASP A 8 8.57 31.13 -10.25
C ASP A 8 9.86 31.59 -10.96
N GLU A 9 9.89 32.84 -11.41
CA GLU A 9 11.03 33.43 -12.13
C GLU A 9 12.33 33.42 -11.30
N GLN A 10 12.18 33.41 -9.97
CA GLN A 10 13.28 33.36 -9.00
C GLN A 10 13.69 31.91 -8.66
N GLY A 11 13.02 30.91 -9.24
CA GLY A 11 13.28 29.49 -8.99
C GLY A 11 12.66 28.94 -7.71
N ASN A 12 11.77 29.68 -7.05
CA ASN A 12 11.08 29.20 -5.85
C ASN A 12 9.87 28.36 -6.24
N LEU A 13 9.62 27.32 -5.45
CA LEU A 13 8.46 26.44 -5.67
C LEU A 13 7.16 27.19 -5.38
N ARG A 14 6.29 27.29 -6.40
CA ARG A 14 4.97 27.93 -6.31
C ARG A 14 3.85 26.92 -6.12
N SER A 15 3.93 25.81 -6.84
CA SER A 15 3.02 24.68 -6.76
C SER A 15 3.74 23.44 -7.30
N PHE A 16 3.12 22.28 -7.21
CA PHE A 16 3.60 21.10 -7.92
C PHE A 16 2.43 20.21 -8.33
N GLU A 17 2.60 19.45 -9.41
CA GLU A 17 1.60 18.52 -9.87
C GLU A 17 1.98 17.08 -9.53
N ILE A 18 0.93 16.26 -9.41
CA ILE A 18 1.03 14.81 -9.26
C ILE A 18 0.12 14.11 -10.28
N SER A 19 0.43 12.87 -10.61
CA SER A 19 -0.40 12.09 -11.53
C SER A 19 -1.79 11.82 -10.96
N ALA A 20 -2.82 12.05 -11.77
CA ALA A 20 -4.21 11.74 -11.40
C ALA A 20 -4.49 10.23 -11.28
N LEU A 21 -3.60 9.36 -11.77
CA LEU A 21 -3.72 7.89 -11.63
C LEU A 21 -3.79 7.43 -10.16
N LEU A 22 -3.36 8.26 -9.20
CA LEU A 22 -3.53 7.99 -7.77
C LEU A 22 -4.99 8.02 -7.33
N GLY A 23 -5.82 8.80 -8.02
CA GLY A 23 -7.18 9.12 -7.60
C GLY A 23 -7.22 10.06 -6.39
N ARG A 24 -8.34 10.80 -6.27
CA ARG A 24 -8.56 11.81 -5.21
C ARG A 24 -8.39 11.26 -3.79
N ARG A 25 -8.86 10.03 -3.54
CA ARG A 25 -8.80 9.39 -2.21
C ARG A 25 -7.36 9.13 -1.75
N LEU A 26 -6.49 8.67 -2.66
CA LEU A 26 -5.10 8.39 -2.30
C LEU A 26 -4.29 9.66 -2.17
N ALA A 27 -4.51 10.66 -3.05
CA ALA A 27 -3.90 11.98 -2.92
C ALA A 27 -4.20 12.61 -1.55
N ARG A 28 -5.48 12.59 -1.12
CA ARG A 28 -5.88 13.03 0.22
C ARG A 28 -5.20 12.24 1.34
N ARG A 29 -5.08 10.91 1.19
CA ARG A 29 -4.42 10.06 2.19
C ARG A 29 -2.92 10.34 2.30
N ILE A 30 -2.24 10.65 1.19
CA ILE A 30 -0.82 11.02 1.18
C ILE A 30 -0.62 12.39 1.82
N ALA A 31 -1.50 13.37 1.53
CA ALA A 31 -1.49 14.65 2.23
C ALA A 31 -1.66 14.43 3.74
N ALA A 32 -2.66 13.66 4.16
CA ALA A 32 -2.94 13.37 5.57
C ALA A 32 -1.81 12.61 6.29
N SER A 33 -0.92 11.92 5.57
CA SER A 33 0.22 11.23 6.18
C SER A 33 1.45 12.12 6.34
N CYS A 34 1.43 13.35 5.82
CA CYS A 34 2.52 14.29 6.01
C CYS A 34 2.53 14.80 7.46
N PRO A 35 3.68 14.80 8.15
CA PRO A 35 3.76 15.29 9.52
C PRO A 35 3.25 16.73 9.65
N GLY A 36 2.40 16.98 10.65
CA GLY A 36 1.83 18.30 10.92
C GLY A 36 0.65 18.70 10.01
N VAL A 37 0.22 17.84 9.09
CA VAL A 37 -0.96 18.09 8.27
C VAL A 37 -2.25 17.85 9.07
N GLU A 38 -3.16 18.80 8.98
CA GLU A 38 -4.54 18.66 9.39
C GLU A 38 -5.47 18.80 8.18
N ILE A 39 -6.25 17.76 7.89
CA ILE A 39 -7.24 17.79 6.81
C ILE A 39 -8.42 18.65 7.24
N LEU A 40 -8.76 19.63 6.41
CA LEU A 40 -9.89 20.53 6.63
C LEU A 40 -11.15 19.99 5.94
N PRO A 41 -12.36 20.41 6.37
CA PRO A 41 -13.59 20.14 5.64
C PRO A 41 -13.48 20.68 4.21
N CYS A 42 -13.84 19.84 3.23
CA CYS A 42 -13.73 20.22 1.82
C CYS A 42 -14.66 21.39 1.52
N SER A 43 -14.13 22.49 0.96
CA SER A 43 -14.97 23.59 0.51
C SER A 43 -15.79 23.19 -0.72
N LEU A 44 -16.90 23.91 -0.98
CA LEU A 44 -17.78 23.69 -2.14
C LEU A 44 -17.19 24.19 -3.47
N ARG A 45 -15.88 24.48 -3.53
CA ARG A 45 -15.22 24.89 -4.78
C ARG A 45 -15.16 23.70 -5.74
N LYS A 46 -15.64 23.90 -6.97
CA LYS A 46 -15.89 22.85 -7.96
C LYS A 46 -14.65 21.98 -8.26
N ASP A 47 -13.47 22.60 -8.24
CA ASP A 47 -12.23 21.96 -8.69
C ASP A 47 -11.28 21.59 -7.52
N LEU A 48 -11.58 22.07 -6.30
CA LEU A 48 -10.81 21.80 -5.07
C LEU A 48 -11.46 20.64 -4.33
N PHE A 49 -10.80 19.48 -4.29
CA PHE A 49 -11.36 18.27 -3.66
C PHE A 49 -10.72 17.91 -2.32
N CYS A 50 -9.63 18.59 -1.95
CA CYS A 50 -8.99 18.39 -0.65
C CYS A 50 -8.37 19.71 -0.20
N GLU A 51 -8.71 20.11 1.02
CA GLU A 51 -8.09 21.24 1.69
C GLU A 51 -7.43 20.74 2.97
N PHE A 52 -6.26 21.28 3.29
CA PHE A 52 -5.53 20.93 4.49
C PHE A 52 -4.61 22.07 4.92
N ARG A 53 -4.15 22.03 6.17
CA ARG A 53 -3.20 23.01 6.72
C ARG A 53 -1.97 22.35 7.31
N ILE A 54 -0.85 23.08 7.29
CA ILE A 54 0.39 22.75 8.02
C ILE A 54 0.75 23.97 8.85
N GLY A 55 0.54 23.88 10.17
CA GLY A 55 0.63 25.06 11.04
C GLY A 55 -0.36 26.15 10.61
N PRO A 56 0.10 27.39 10.35
CA PRO A 56 -0.77 28.48 9.90
C PRO A 56 -1.08 28.46 8.40
N GLU A 57 -0.37 27.64 7.61
CA GLU A 57 -0.45 27.68 6.15
C GLU A 57 -1.55 26.76 5.61
N ARG A 58 -2.34 27.22 4.63
CA ARG A 58 -3.42 26.44 3.98
C ARG A 58 -3.04 26.04 2.56
N TYR A 59 -3.35 24.80 2.23
CA TYR A 59 -3.04 24.19 0.95
C TYR A 59 -4.28 23.51 0.36
N GLY A 60 -4.31 23.47 -0.96
CA GLY A 60 -5.36 22.83 -1.75
C GLY A 60 -4.81 21.77 -2.69
N ILE A 61 -5.62 20.74 -2.94
CA ILE A 61 -5.43 19.83 -4.07
C ILE A 61 -6.57 20.07 -5.07
N GLU A 62 -6.20 20.53 -6.25
CA GLU A 62 -7.11 20.94 -7.30
C GLU A 62 -6.95 20.07 -8.55
N GLU A 63 -8.05 19.84 -9.27
CA GLU A 63 -8.05 19.16 -10.57
C GLU A 63 -8.24 20.20 -11.69
N PRO A 64 -7.15 20.64 -12.35
CA PRO A 64 -7.24 21.66 -13.38
C PRO A 64 -8.02 21.13 -14.61
N PHE A 65 -9.04 21.89 -15.03
CA PHE A 65 -9.79 21.72 -16.29
C PHE A 65 -10.53 20.39 -16.50
N GLY A 66 -10.65 19.54 -15.48
CA GLY A 66 -11.41 18.28 -15.55
C GLY A 66 -10.86 17.24 -16.52
N ASP A 67 -9.66 17.45 -17.09
CA ASP A 67 -9.03 16.52 -18.03
C ASP A 67 -8.46 15.26 -17.36
N ASN A 68 -8.53 15.20 -16.01
CA ASN A 68 -8.10 14.09 -15.17
C ASN A 68 -6.67 13.60 -15.44
N SER A 69 -5.79 14.45 -15.98
CA SER A 69 -4.41 14.05 -16.24
C SER A 69 -3.55 14.19 -14.97
N ARG A 70 -3.77 15.26 -14.20
CA ARG A 70 -2.95 15.64 -13.05
C ARG A 70 -3.75 16.35 -11.97
N TYR A 71 -3.22 16.33 -10.75
CA TYR A 71 -3.70 17.15 -9.64
C TYR A 71 -2.64 18.18 -9.28
N CYS A 72 -3.04 19.43 -9.09
CA CYS A 72 -2.19 20.52 -8.65
C CYS A 72 -2.26 20.64 -7.13
N ILE A 73 -1.11 20.70 -6.46
CA ILE A 73 -0.99 21.06 -5.05
C ILE A 73 -0.40 22.46 -4.98
N ALA A 74 -1.17 23.37 -4.42
CA ALA A 74 -0.80 24.78 -4.31
C ALA A 74 -1.26 25.34 -2.96
N PRO A 75 -0.60 26.38 -2.46
CA PRO A 75 -1.10 27.12 -1.31
C PRO A 75 -2.36 27.91 -1.70
N LEU A 76 -3.31 28.02 -0.78
CA LEU A 76 -4.52 28.83 -0.98
C LEU A 76 -4.23 30.34 -0.88
N ASP A 77 -3.15 30.68 -0.19
CA ASP A 77 -2.60 32.03 -0.10
C ASP A 77 -1.22 32.04 -0.78
N PRO A 78 -1.00 32.85 -1.84
CA PRO A 78 0.26 32.89 -2.58
C PRO A 78 1.49 33.23 -1.75
N ASP A 79 1.33 33.84 -0.57
CA ASP A 79 2.43 34.21 0.32
C ASP A 79 2.85 33.05 1.25
N GLN A 80 2.03 32.01 1.36
CA GLN A 80 2.26 30.84 2.21
C GLN A 80 2.95 29.72 1.43
N ARG A 81 4.28 29.64 1.46
CA ARG A 81 5.04 28.65 0.68
C ARG A 81 6.04 27.84 1.49
N ALA A 82 6.17 28.08 2.80
CA ALA A 82 7.29 27.54 3.57
C ALA A 82 7.27 26.00 3.61
N SER A 83 6.08 25.41 3.70
CA SER A 83 5.90 23.96 3.79
C SER A 83 5.77 23.26 2.43
N LEU A 84 5.76 24.00 1.31
CA LEU A 84 5.47 23.41 0.00
C LEU A 84 6.58 22.47 -0.50
N ALA A 85 7.85 22.81 -0.24
CA ALA A 85 8.98 21.93 -0.57
C ALA A 85 9.02 20.67 0.31
N GLN A 86 8.46 20.71 1.52
CA GLN A 86 8.28 19.53 2.36
C GLN A 86 7.19 18.62 1.78
N LEU A 87 6.06 19.21 1.37
CA LEU A 87 4.97 18.48 0.72
C LEU A 87 5.43 17.81 -0.57
N GLU A 88 6.13 18.53 -1.45
CA GLU A 88 6.66 18.00 -2.71
C GLU A 88 7.55 16.78 -2.46
N ARG A 89 8.51 16.89 -1.52
CA ARG A 89 9.36 15.77 -1.10
C ARG A 89 8.57 14.61 -0.52
N HIS A 90 7.54 14.89 0.29
CA HIS A 90 6.70 13.84 0.89
C HIS A 90 5.90 13.07 -0.17
N PHE A 91 5.31 13.76 -1.13
CA PHE A 91 4.63 13.14 -2.28
C PHE A 91 5.63 12.38 -3.17
N GLY A 92 6.83 12.93 -3.38
CA GLY A 92 7.94 12.29 -4.08
C GLY A 92 8.36 10.98 -3.42
N ALA A 93 8.55 11.00 -2.10
CA ALA A 93 8.95 9.87 -1.26
C ALA A 93 7.84 8.82 -1.07
N SER A 94 6.57 9.18 -1.24
CA SER A 94 5.41 8.27 -1.14
C SER A 94 5.34 7.20 -2.23
N ARG A 95 6.46 6.88 -2.89
CA ARG A 95 6.61 5.78 -3.84
C ARG A 95 6.44 4.45 -3.10
N LEU A 96 5.65 3.56 -3.69
CA LEU A 96 5.72 2.11 -3.50
C LEU A 96 5.26 1.51 -2.17
N GLY A 97 5.18 2.22 -1.04
CA GLY A 97 4.87 1.58 0.25
C GLY A 97 3.58 0.76 0.26
N HIS A 98 2.51 1.27 -0.37
CA HIS A 98 1.22 0.56 -0.40
C HIS A 98 1.19 -0.61 -1.36
N PHE A 99 1.80 -0.48 -2.55
CA PHE A 99 1.90 -1.58 -3.50
C PHE A 99 2.81 -2.68 -2.95
N TRP A 100 3.95 -2.33 -2.37
CA TRP A 100 4.84 -3.28 -1.71
C TRP A 100 4.21 -3.92 -0.48
N ALA A 101 3.52 -3.15 0.38
CA ALA A 101 2.82 -3.73 1.52
C ALA A 101 1.71 -4.70 1.08
N PHE A 102 0.98 -4.38 0.01
CA PHE A 102 -0.02 -5.28 -0.56
C PHE A 102 0.63 -6.54 -1.16
N ALA A 103 1.66 -6.38 -1.98
CA ALA A 103 2.41 -7.48 -2.58
C ALA A 103 3.01 -8.41 -1.51
N MET A 104 3.60 -7.84 -0.45
CA MET A 104 4.14 -8.61 0.68
C MET A 104 3.05 -9.35 1.46
N LYS A 105 1.87 -8.75 1.65
CA LYS A 105 0.72 -9.45 2.26
C LYS A 105 0.25 -10.62 1.40
N VAL A 106 0.10 -10.42 0.09
CA VAL A 106 -0.28 -11.48 -0.85
C VAL A 106 0.75 -12.60 -0.82
N LEU A 107 2.04 -12.26 -0.89
CA LEU A 107 3.13 -13.24 -0.79
C LEU A 107 3.07 -14.03 0.53
N LEU A 108 2.89 -13.35 1.66
CA LEU A 108 2.78 -14.00 2.97
C LEU A 108 1.62 -15.00 3.02
N VAL A 109 0.44 -14.60 2.53
CA VAL A 109 -0.75 -15.47 2.47
C VAL A 109 -0.47 -16.67 1.58
N THR A 110 0.12 -16.47 0.39
CA THR A 110 0.47 -17.57 -0.52
C THR A 110 1.45 -18.54 0.14
N VAL A 111 2.49 -18.04 0.82
CA VAL A 111 3.43 -18.88 1.56
C VAL A 111 2.73 -19.67 2.66
N LEU A 112 1.84 -19.04 3.43
CA LEU A 112 1.04 -19.73 4.45
C LEU A 112 0.19 -20.86 3.85
N LEU A 113 -0.49 -20.60 2.73
CA LEU A 113 -1.36 -21.58 2.06
C LEU A 113 -0.56 -22.75 1.46
N VAL A 114 0.62 -22.50 0.90
CA VAL A 114 1.40 -23.52 0.18
C VAL A 114 2.34 -24.29 1.11
N VAL A 115 2.91 -23.64 2.12
CA VAL A 115 3.95 -24.25 2.97
C VAL A 115 3.36 -24.79 4.27
N VAL A 116 2.39 -24.08 4.86
CA VAL A 116 1.90 -24.41 6.22
C VAL A 116 0.64 -25.28 6.17
N LEU A 117 -0.28 -25.06 5.24
CA LEU A 117 -1.50 -25.88 5.18
C LEU A 117 -1.27 -27.35 4.80
N PRO A 118 -0.41 -27.72 3.83
CA PRO A 118 -0.23 -29.13 3.48
C PRO A 118 0.28 -30.03 4.62
N PRO A 119 1.28 -29.65 5.45
CA PRO A 119 1.67 -30.48 6.58
C PRO A 119 0.57 -30.56 7.64
N ILE A 120 -0.19 -29.50 7.88
CA ILE A 120 -1.34 -29.52 8.79
C ILE A 120 -2.40 -30.50 8.29
N ALA A 121 -2.73 -30.46 6.99
CA ALA A 121 -3.67 -31.40 6.39
C ALA A 121 -3.21 -32.87 6.55
N ARG A 122 -1.92 -33.14 6.37
CA ARG A 122 -1.34 -34.48 6.60
C ARG A 122 -1.49 -34.95 8.04
N VAL A 123 -1.34 -34.06 9.03
CA VAL A 123 -1.54 -34.41 10.44
C VAL A 123 -3.00 -34.75 10.72
N PHE A 124 -3.95 -33.97 10.19
CA PHE A 124 -5.38 -34.28 10.36
C PHE A 124 -5.82 -35.55 9.63
N ASP A 125 -5.23 -35.86 8.46
CA ASP A 125 -5.47 -37.14 7.78
C ASP A 125 -4.93 -38.32 8.61
N GLN A 126 -3.83 -38.14 9.33
CA GLN A 126 -3.28 -39.14 10.24
C GLN A 126 -4.21 -39.40 11.45
N ASP A 127 -4.80 -38.36 12.02
CA ASP A 127 -5.78 -38.49 13.12
C ASP A 127 -7.09 -39.15 12.68
N ARG A 128 -7.60 -38.83 11.49
CA ARG A 128 -8.80 -39.50 10.95
C ARG A 128 -8.60 -41.00 10.75
N CYS A 129 -7.37 -41.43 10.48
CA CYS A 129 -7.02 -42.85 10.44
C CYS A 129 -7.01 -43.50 11.83
N LEU A 130 -6.68 -42.75 12.90
CA LEU A 130 -6.73 -43.23 14.28
C LEU A 130 -8.19 -43.43 14.74
N ASP A 131 -9.07 -42.46 14.47
CA ASP A 131 -10.46 -42.48 14.94
C ASP A 131 -11.34 -43.54 14.27
N ARG A 132 -10.99 -44.00 13.07
CA ARG A 132 -11.72 -45.09 12.37
C ARG A 132 -11.37 -46.50 12.88
N GLY A 133 -10.73 -46.62 14.04
CA GLY A 133 -10.34 -47.91 14.62
C GLY A 133 -9.07 -48.50 13.98
N GLY A 134 -8.15 -47.64 13.53
CA GLY A 134 -6.95 -48.03 12.78
C GLY A 134 -6.12 -49.09 13.49
N GLN A 135 -6.11 -50.30 12.91
CA GLN A 135 -5.16 -51.38 13.19
C GLN A 135 -3.74 -50.98 12.78
N TRP A 136 -3.13 -50.05 13.50
CA TRP A 136 -1.75 -49.61 13.25
C TRP A 136 -0.73 -50.76 13.29
N MET A 137 -1.04 -51.83 14.03
CA MET A 137 -0.13 -52.95 14.22
C MET A 137 0.05 -53.84 12.98
N GLU A 138 -0.90 -53.88 12.05
CA GLU A 138 -0.79 -54.72 10.84
C GLU A 138 -0.18 -53.95 9.67
N ALA A 139 -0.58 -52.69 9.43
CA ALA A 139 -0.03 -51.87 8.35
C ALA A 139 1.43 -51.42 8.58
N ALA A 140 1.83 -51.16 9.82
CA ALA A 140 3.22 -50.81 10.14
C ALA A 140 4.20 -51.97 9.93
N ARG A 141 3.72 -53.23 9.92
CA ARG A 141 4.54 -54.40 9.55
C ARG A 141 4.72 -54.51 8.04
N ALA A 142 3.75 -54.10 7.22
CA ALA A 142 3.84 -54.17 5.77
C ALA A 142 4.86 -53.17 5.20
N CYS A 143 4.86 -51.91 5.65
CA CYS A 143 5.81 -50.90 5.13
C CYS A 143 7.28 -51.13 5.54
N ARG A 144 7.57 -51.96 6.56
CA ARG A 144 8.96 -52.28 6.95
C ARG A 144 9.56 -53.40 6.09
N LEU A 145 8.76 -54.16 5.33
CA LEU A 145 9.23 -55.31 4.57
C LEU A 145 9.56 -54.99 3.10
N GLU A 146 9.07 -53.89 2.54
CA GLU A 146 9.38 -53.51 1.14
C GLU A 146 10.71 -52.72 1.00
N GLY A 147 11.33 -52.28 2.10
CA GLY A 147 12.56 -51.49 2.08
C GLY A 147 13.88 -52.28 2.11
N VAL A 148 13.85 -53.62 2.18
CA VAL A 148 15.07 -54.44 2.36
C VAL A 148 15.37 -55.34 1.13
N GLY A 149 14.54 -55.27 0.08
CA GLY A 149 14.69 -56.10 -1.14
C GLY A 149 15.50 -55.47 -2.28
N GLY A 150 16.47 -54.58 -1.99
CA GLY A 150 17.35 -54.00 -3.00
C GLY A 150 18.52 -54.93 -3.31
N SER A 151 18.49 -55.54 -4.49
CA SER A 151 19.44 -56.53 -5.03
C SER A 151 20.93 -56.15 -4.96
N VAL A 152 21.74 -57.19 -4.70
CA VAL A 152 23.19 -57.28 -4.95
C VAL A 152 23.45 -57.40 -6.45
#